data_AF-A0A3N5EDV7-F1
#
_entry.id   AF-A0A3N5EDV7-F1
#
_cell.length_a   1.000
_cell.length_b   1.000
_cell.length_c   1.000
_cell.angle_alpha   90.00
_cell.angle_beta   90.00
_cell.angle_gamma   90.00
#
_symmetry.space_group_name_H-M   'P 1'
#
loop_
_entity.id
_entity.type
_entity.pdbx_description
1 polymer ?
#
loop_
_entity_poly.entity_id
_entity_poly.type
_entity_poly.pdbx_seq_one_letter_code
_entity_poly.pdbx_strand_id
1 'polypeptide(L)'
;MNIENKHRLYVKEILEAQTFEHQRIAANKTFSKLLSGSRAVVLAAEMQSGKSGIALALAGLQRLSLSDELIGNRKLLKDTLYLLTMSDISLQEQAKRDLSPCKNVVVSNFINFDVTIETDFKHQNPKLIIIDECHYGSSSDSIRYDKIFNYLEFENQDCKVVFVSATPFSALYAAGGGSILRHNFNTSLVFHKTSAEYHGIRQMHSHNQIIKLDQDYRDFCQDSLLRNRFIRQFKDYDGAGWSLIRVPSSQANLTRQILLDNGIEAEHIYIIGQKLVGIDDRELCSIDDFRREFETATLFDEKLIAITVAGFRAGVNFGQEMKNAVINTWDSTIANIAAVVQANIGRSCGYHQNTRAKHYTNLDAIRAYSELLDHLESQDDTKEFEGLQQVFEQICSRYDIRGFDRGTSVAPVPELKVTTKIDDSTTYLTQGYISVPGKLSDPNFDFSTYTEDNELLDAIEIIRKELLSEEGPYRKKGRALRGDHQNWVKAQWVNGATYDDGTPSCAKSRALSFTSRLDKGEDVEFNNIVKPGGGEKTEDKRVMASIFSIYNLSGQMDAFKRAMDIDDMAEICDALNTEYDDTLILLYKRGSFSQVLSDEKSIISENIEKTSIRHKSVFR
;
A
#
# COMPACT_ATOMS: atom_id res chain seq x y z
N MET A 1 1.37 17.41 46.69
CA MET A 1 2.10 16.71 45.60
C MET A 1 2.19 17.69 44.44
N ASN A 2 3.40 18.04 43.98
CA ASN A 2 3.54 18.98 42.86
C ASN A 2 3.05 18.35 41.54
N ILE A 3 2.73 19.18 40.54
CA ILE A 3 2.07 18.75 39.29
C ILE A 3 2.90 17.68 38.55
N GLU A 4 4.22 17.80 38.57
CA GLU A 4 5.16 16.89 37.90
C GLU A 4 5.11 15.51 38.54
N ASN A 5 5.16 15.44 39.86
CA ASN A 5 5.04 14.19 40.60
C ASN A 5 3.69 13.52 40.35
N LYS A 6 2.60 14.30 40.31
CA LYS A 6 1.26 13.79 39.97
C LYS A 6 1.24 13.19 38.56
N HIS A 7 1.88 13.86 37.60
CA HIS A 7 1.97 13.38 36.22
C HIS A 7 2.83 12.12 36.12
N ARG A 8 3.97 12.04 36.82
CA ARG A 8 4.82 10.83 36.86
C ARG A 8 4.08 9.64 37.47
N LEU A 9 3.35 9.85 38.56
CA LEU A 9 2.55 8.80 39.19
C LEU A 9 1.48 8.29 38.24
N TYR A 10 0.72 9.19 37.60
CA TYR A 10 -0.30 8.83 36.61
C TYR A 10 0.26 7.99 35.46
N VAL A 11 1.40 8.38 34.89
CA VAL A 11 2.03 7.61 33.82
C VAL A 11 2.46 6.22 34.31
N LYS A 12 3.04 6.11 35.51
CA LYS A 12 3.43 4.81 36.08
C LYS A 12 2.24 3.88 36.31
N GLU A 13 1.14 4.41 36.87
CA GLU A 13 -0.10 3.66 37.08
C GLU A 13 -0.68 3.14 35.75
N ILE A 14 -0.66 3.96 34.69
CA ILE A 14 -1.08 3.52 33.34
C ILE A 14 -0.19 2.39 32.84
N LEU A 15 1.14 2.53 32.97
CA LEU A 15 2.08 1.51 32.51
C LEU A 15 1.83 0.17 33.22
N GLU A 16 1.55 0.18 34.51
CA GLU A 16 1.27 -1.04 35.26
C GLU A 16 -0.11 -1.63 34.92
N ALA A 17 -1.13 -0.79 34.76
CA ALA A 17 -2.51 -1.23 34.57
C ALA A 17 -2.88 -1.61 33.11
N GLN A 18 -2.20 -1.02 32.12
CA GLN A 18 -2.58 -1.13 30.70
C GLN A 18 -1.59 -1.94 29.86
N THR A 19 -0.54 -2.50 30.46
CA THR A 19 0.46 -3.30 29.75
C THR A 19 0.79 -4.59 30.49
N PHE A 20 1.31 -5.57 29.77
CA PHE A 20 1.84 -6.80 30.34
C PHE A 20 3.35 -6.70 30.60
N GLU A 21 3.86 -7.55 31.48
CA GLU A 21 5.28 -7.52 31.88
C GLU A 21 6.23 -7.66 30.70
N HIS A 22 6.00 -8.63 29.80
CA HIS A 22 6.84 -8.83 28.63
C HIS A 22 6.85 -7.62 27.68
N GLN A 23 5.74 -6.85 27.61
CA GLN A 23 5.65 -5.61 26.83
C GLN A 23 6.50 -4.51 27.46
N ARG A 24 6.43 -4.36 28.80
CA ARG A 24 7.27 -3.42 29.55
C ARG A 24 8.75 -3.76 29.44
N ILE A 25 9.11 -5.04 29.47
CA ILE A 25 10.50 -5.48 29.29
C ILE A 25 11.02 -5.05 27.92
N ALA A 26 10.26 -5.34 26.85
CA ALA A 26 10.65 -4.94 25.49
C ALA A 26 10.74 -3.41 25.33
N ALA A 27 9.78 -2.67 25.90
CA ALA A 27 9.81 -1.20 25.88
C ALA A 27 11.02 -0.64 26.63
N ASN A 28 11.34 -1.16 27.81
CA ASN A 28 12.51 -0.73 28.60
C ASN A 28 13.83 -1.04 27.88
N LYS A 29 13.97 -2.24 27.29
CA LYS A 29 15.13 -2.60 26.45
C LYS A 29 15.29 -1.60 25.30
N THR A 30 14.22 -1.40 24.53
CA THR A 30 14.17 -0.46 23.41
C THR A 30 14.55 0.96 23.85
N PHE A 31 13.95 1.46 24.92
CA PHE A 31 14.20 2.81 25.43
C PHE A 31 15.64 2.97 25.95
N SER A 32 16.20 1.92 26.56
CA SER A 32 17.61 1.91 26.98
C SER A 32 18.58 2.02 25.80
N LYS A 33 18.26 1.41 24.65
CA LYS A 33 19.04 1.60 23.40
C LYS A 33 19.00 3.04 22.91
N LEU A 34 17.85 3.71 23.02
CA LEU A 34 17.70 5.12 22.67
C LEU A 34 18.50 6.05 23.59
N LEU A 35 18.50 5.76 24.90
CA LEU A 35 19.27 6.52 25.89
C LEU A 35 20.79 6.28 25.76
N SER A 36 21.22 5.10 25.31
CA SER A 36 22.64 4.76 25.08
C SER A 36 23.17 5.19 23.72
N GLY A 37 22.54 6.19 23.09
CA GLY A 37 23.04 6.85 21.88
C GLY A 37 22.53 6.28 20.56
N SER A 38 21.62 5.31 20.57
CA SER A 38 20.91 4.92 19.34
C SER A 38 19.86 5.98 19.04
N ARG A 39 19.72 6.37 17.76
CA ARG A 39 18.66 7.28 17.34
C ARG A 39 17.47 6.53 16.77
N ALA A 40 17.72 5.36 16.19
CA ALA A 40 16.68 4.43 15.75
C ALA A 40 16.79 3.07 16.47
N VAL A 41 15.66 2.43 16.70
CA VAL A 41 15.58 1.02 17.13
C VAL A 41 14.60 0.28 16.24
N VAL A 42 15.01 -0.88 15.74
CA VAL A 42 14.10 -1.84 15.11
C VAL A 42 13.66 -2.83 16.17
N LEU A 43 12.38 -2.77 16.54
CA LEU A 43 11.72 -3.69 17.44
C LEU A 43 11.04 -4.80 16.62
N ALA A 44 11.69 -5.97 16.59
CA ALA A 44 11.13 -7.18 15.99
C ALA A 44 10.11 -7.81 16.97
N ALA A 45 8.84 -7.87 16.57
CA ALA A 45 7.78 -8.38 17.44
C ALA A 45 6.71 -9.15 16.63
N GLU A 46 6.48 -10.41 16.99
CA GLU A 46 5.55 -11.30 16.28
C GLU A 46 4.11 -10.74 16.18
N MET A 47 3.31 -11.28 15.26
CA MET A 47 1.93 -10.83 15.07
C MET A 47 1.06 -11.09 16.29
N GLN A 48 0.20 -10.13 16.64
CA GLN A 48 -0.71 -10.27 17.79
C GLN A 48 0.02 -10.53 19.13
N SER A 49 1.31 -10.20 19.24
CA SER A 49 2.10 -10.34 20.46
C SER A 49 1.94 -9.18 21.44
N GLY A 50 1.04 -8.23 21.17
CA GLY A 50 0.87 -7.03 22.00
C GLY A 50 1.76 -5.83 21.63
N LYS A 51 2.05 -5.63 20.34
CA LYS A 51 2.81 -4.46 19.82
C LYS A 51 2.26 -3.11 20.29
N SER A 52 0.93 -2.91 20.26
CA SER A 52 0.30 -1.69 20.75
C SER A 52 0.63 -1.40 22.22
N GLY A 53 0.68 -2.44 23.07
CA GLY A 53 1.08 -2.31 24.47
C GLY A 53 2.55 -1.93 24.65
N ILE A 54 3.44 -2.41 23.78
CA ILE A 54 4.84 -1.97 23.75
C ILE A 54 4.94 -0.50 23.33
N ALA A 55 4.17 -0.07 22.32
CA ALA A 55 4.12 1.32 21.89
C ALA A 55 3.58 2.25 22.98
N LEU A 56 2.53 1.82 23.71
CA LEU A 56 2.02 2.52 24.88
C LEU A 56 3.10 2.66 25.96
N ALA A 57 3.81 1.57 26.24
CA ALA A 57 4.90 1.58 27.20
C ALA A 57 6.05 2.53 26.80
N LEU A 58 6.44 2.52 25.53
CA LEU A 58 7.45 3.43 24.98
C LEU A 58 7.03 4.90 25.10
N ALA A 59 5.78 5.23 24.79
CA ALA A 59 5.25 6.57 24.96
C ALA A 59 5.28 7.02 26.43
N GLY A 60 4.94 6.13 27.36
CA GLY A 60 5.03 6.41 28.79
C GLY A 60 6.48 6.62 29.26
N LEU A 61 7.41 5.79 28.82
CA LEU A 61 8.85 5.93 29.12
C LEU A 61 9.42 7.23 28.56
N GLN A 62 9.06 7.60 27.33
CA GLN A 62 9.40 8.90 26.75
C GLN A 62 8.90 10.05 27.64
N ARG A 63 7.64 9.99 28.09
CA ARG A 63 7.10 11.03 28.98
C ARG A 63 7.83 11.10 30.30
N LEU A 64 8.15 9.96 30.89
CA LEU A 64 8.89 9.87 32.17
C LEU A 64 10.33 10.36 32.05
N SER A 65 10.93 10.33 30.86
CA SER A 65 12.30 10.82 30.64
C SER A 65 12.44 12.35 30.68
N LEU A 66 11.33 13.09 30.63
CA LEU A 66 11.34 14.55 30.63
C LEU A 66 11.73 15.14 31.99
N SER A 67 12.33 16.32 31.97
CA SER A 67 12.59 17.12 33.17
C SER A 67 11.28 17.61 33.81
N ASP A 68 11.36 18.06 35.06
CA ASP A 68 10.21 18.56 35.81
C ASP A 68 9.55 19.77 35.12
N GLU A 69 10.35 20.67 34.55
CA GLU A 69 9.87 21.82 33.77
C GLU A 69 9.02 21.40 32.55
N LEU A 70 9.47 20.37 31.82
CA LEU A 70 8.81 19.90 30.61
C LEU A 70 7.58 19.03 30.92
N ILE A 71 7.69 18.14 31.90
CA ILE A 71 6.62 17.17 32.20
C ILE A 71 5.39 17.83 32.85
N GLY A 72 5.60 18.90 33.62
CA GLY A 72 4.53 19.69 34.24
C GLY A 72 3.83 20.66 33.29
N ASN A 73 4.41 20.93 32.11
CA ASN A 73 3.88 21.90 31.18
C ASN A 73 2.87 21.29 30.20
N ARG A 74 1.60 21.70 30.33
CA ARG A 74 0.50 21.23 29.47
C ARG A 74 0.71 21.54 27.98
N LYS A 75 1.35 22.67 27.63
CA LYS A 75 1.62 23.01 26.21
C LYS A 75 2.58 22.01 25.57
N LEU A 76 3.40 21.36 26.38
CA LEU A 76 4.41 20.38 26.00
C LEU A 76 3.94 18.95 26.31
N LEU A 77 2.63 18.71 26.40
CA LEU A 77 2.09 17.37 26.69
C LEU A 77 2.35 16.39 25.54
N LYS A 78 2.14 16.82 24.29
CA LYS A 78 2.29 15.98 23.10
C LYS A 78 3.77 15.87 22.74
N ASP A 79 4.37 14.72 23.00
CA ASP A 79 5.81 14.47 22.79
C ASP A 79 6.11 13.20 22.00
N THR A 80 5.09 12.37 21.75
CA THR A 80 5.21 11.11 21.03
C THR A 80 4.25 11.07 19.85
N LEU A 81 4.75 10.73 18.68
CA LEU A 81 3.96 10.55 17.47
C LEU A 81 3.98 9.08 17.08
N TYR A 82 2.81 8.45 17.02
CA TYR A 82 2.64 7.09 16.53
C TYR A 82 2.10 7.14 15.10
N LEU A 83 2.84 6.55 14.17
CA LEU A 83 2.57 6.59 12.73
C LEU A 83 2.25 5.20 12.20
N LEU A 84 1.14 5.14 11.48
CA LEU A 84 0.76 4.00 10.66
C LEU A 84 1.22 4.24 9.22
N THR A 85 1.75 3.20 8.59
CA THR A 85 2.18 3.22 7.18
C THR A 85 1.00 3.30 6.22
N MET A 86 -0.17 2.75 6.60
CA MET A 86 -1.36 2.70 5.77
C MET A 86 -2.39 3.78 6.14
N SER A 87 -3.15 4.23 5.14
CA SER A 87 -4.26 5.19 5.28
C SER A 87 -5.58 4.54 5.72
N ASP A 88 -5.54 3.39 6.38
CA ASP A 88 -6.74 2.68 6.82
C ASP A 88 -7.33 3.33 8.07
N ILE A 89 -8.52 3.90 7.92
CA ILE A 89 -9.24 4.60 8.99
C ILE A 89 -9.52 3.66 10.17
N SER A 90 -9.83 2.38 9.91
CA SER A 90 -10.17 1.42 10.96
C SER A 90 -8.95 1.09 11.83
N LEU A 91 -7.78 0.90 11.23
CA LEU A 91 -6.52 0.67 11.95
C LEU A 91 -6.10 1.92 12.72
N GLN A 92 -6.29 3.11 12.16
CA GLN A 92 -6.00 4.35 12.85
C GLN A 92 -6.90 4.56 14.07
N GLU A 93 -8.20 4.30 13.97
CA GLU A 93 -9.13 4.37 15.11
C GLU A 93 -8.85 3.31 16.16
N GLN A 94 -8.44 2.10 15.76
CA GLN A 94 -7.97 1.08 16.70
C GLN A 94 -6.72 1.55 17.46
N ALA A 95 -5.69 2.04 16.75
CA ALA A 95 -4.47 2.55 17.40
C ALA A 95 -4.76 3.74 18.34
N LYS A 96 -5.68 4.63 17.96
CA LYS A 96 -6.15 5.72 18.84
C LYS A 96 -6.76 5.19 20.13
N ARG A 97 -7.60 4.15 20.05
CA ARG A 97 -8.21 3.51 21.24
C ARG A 97 -7.14 2.85 22.10
N ASP A 98 -6.29 2.02 21.50
CA ASP A 98 -5.24 1.28 22.19
C ASP A 98 -4.27 2.22 22.93
N LEU A 99 -3.90 3.35 22.33
CA LEU A 99 -2.94 4.31 22.88
C LEU A 99 -3.59 5.45 23.68
N SER A 100 -4.92 5.52 23.73
CA SER A 100 -5.67 6.57 24.44
C SER A 100 -5.33 6.73 25.92
N PRO A 101 -4.85 5.71 26.68
CA PRO A 101 -4.40 5.93 28.05
C PRO A 101 -3.21 6.89 28.14
N CYS A 102 -2.29 6.90 27.16
CA CYS A 102 -1.16 7.81 27.11
C CYS A 102 -1.54 9.14 26.44
N LYS A 103 -1.83 10.15 27.25
CA LYS A 103 -2.29 11.48 26.77
C LYS A 103 -1.23 12.30 26.02
N ASN A 104 0.02 11.85 26.01
CA ASN A 104 1.13 12.46 25.29
C ASN A 104 1.29 11.97 23.85
N VAL A 105 0.50 10.98 23.43
CA VAL A 105 0.58 10.36 22.10
C VAL A 105 -0.37 11.04 21.12
N VAL A 106 0.14 11.29 19.91
CA VAL A 106 -0.65 11.65 18.73
C VAL A 106 -0.59 10.49 17.75
N VAL A 107 -1.74 9.99 17.29
CA VAL A 107 -1.82 8.88 16.32
C VAL A 107 -2.17 9.43 14.95
N SER A 108 -1.29 9.21 13.98
CA SER A 108 -1.47 9.66 12.60
C SER A 108 -0.99 8.59 11.60
N ASN A 109 -0.98 8.95 10.32
CA ASN A 109 -0.52 8.11 9.23
C ASN A 109 0.43 8.91 8.32
N PHE A 110 1.09 8.20 7.41
CA PHE A 110 2.10 8.79 6.54
C PHE A 110 1.54 9.87 5.59
N ILE A 111 0.25 9.82 5.24
CA ILE A 111 -0.38 10.83 4.37
C ILE A 111 -0.52 12.16 5.11
N ASN A 112 -0.90 12.09 6.39
CA ASN A 112 -1.18 13.27 7.20
C ASN A 112 0.01 13.73 8.04
N PHE A 113 1.23 13.24 7.77
CA PHE A 113 2.42 13.50 8.57
C PHE A 113 2.69 15.00 8.73
N ASP A 114 2.87 15.72 7.61
CA ASP A 114 3.20 17.16 7.57
C ASP A 114 2.13 17.97 8.33
N VAL A 115 0.86 17.73 8.01
CA VAL A 115 -0.29 18.37 8.68
C VAL A 115 -0.27 18.11 10.19
N THR A 116 0.04 16.87 10.61
CA THR A 116 0.08 16.50 12.03
C THR A 116 1.19 17.23 12.78
N ILE A 117 2.37 17.37 12.17
CA ILE A 117 3.47 18.14 12.75
C ILE A 117 3.04 19.59 12.98
N GLU A 118 2.41 20.22 11.99
CA GLU A 118 1.93 21.61 12.09
C GLU A 118 0.76 21.79 13.06
N THR A 119 -0.16 20.83 13.15
CA THR A 119 -1.40 20.98 13.93
C THR A 119 -1.24 20.57 15.38
N ASP A 120 -0.56 19.45 15.63
CA ASP A 120 -0.52 18.80 16.93
C ASP A 120 0.78 19.06 17.69
N PHE A 121 1.87 19.38 16.99
CA PHE A 121 3.20 19.62 17.53
C PHE A 121 3.61 21.11 17.50
N LYS A 122 2.63 22.03 17.54
CA LYS A 122 2.80 23.50 17.50
C LYS A 122 3.77 24.09 18.53
N HIS A 123 3.87 23.48 19.69
CA HIS A 123 4.64 24.00 20.83
C HIS A 123 5.97 23.28 21.03
N GLN A 124 6.11 22.08 20.44
CA GLN A 124 7.35 21.32 20.42
C GLN A 124 7.26 20.23 19.36
N ASN A 125 8.38 19.96 18.71
CA ASN A 125 8.51 18.79 17.86
C ASN A 125 8.41 17.48 18.67
N PRO A 126 7.93 16.37 18.09
CA PRO A 126 7.93 15.07 18.73
C PRO A 126 9.35 14.67 19.16
N LYS A 127 9.48 14.14 20.37
CA LYS A 127 10.73 13.58 20.92
C LYS A 127 10.89 12.11 20.53
N LEU A 128 9.79 11.40 20.35
CA LEU A 128 9.74 10.01 19.91
C LEU A 128 8.74 9.84 18.77
N ILE A 129 9.16 9.18 17.69
CA ILE A 129 8.28 8.69 16.63
C ILE A 129 8.28 7.16 16.68
N ILE A 130 7.10 6.55 16.76
CA ILE A 130 6.90 5.10 16.68
C ILE A 130 6.23 4.80 15.36
N ILE A 131 6.82 3.96 14.52
CA ILE A 131 6.28 3.57 13.22
C ILE A 131 5.87 2.10 13.31
N ASP A 132 4.57 1.82 13.22
CA ASP A 132 4.03 0.46 13.24
C ASP A 132 3.78 -0.07 11.83
N GLU A 133 3.84 -1.40 11.68
CA GLU A 133 3.71 -2.13 10.42
C GLU A 133 4.63 -1.58 9.33
N CYS A 134 5.92 -1.48 9.65
CA CYS A 134 6.93 -1.05 8.68
C CYS A 134 7.20 -2.15 7.63
N HIS A 135 6.66 -1.96 6.43
CA HIS A 135 6.94 -2.75 5.24
C HIS A 135 7.49 -1.81 4.17
N TYR A 136 8.78 -1.91 3.83
CA TYR A 136 9.37 -1.14 2.73
C TYR A 136 9.05 -1.86 1.43
N GLY A 137 7.84 -1.66 0.90
CA GLY A 137 7.29 -2.56 -0.13
C GLY A 137 6.92 -1.94 -1.47
N SER A 138 6.84 -0.60 -1.63
CA SER A 138 6.36 -0.01 -2.88
C SER A 138 6.96 1.35 -3.20
N SER A 139 6.95 1.73 -4.48
CA SER A 139 7.38 3.06 -4.98
C SER A 139 6.67 4.24 -4.32
N SER A 140 5.43 4.06 -3.86
CA SER A 140 4.68 5.08 -3.12
C SER A 140 5.06 5.13 -1.64
N ASP A 141 5.38 3.99 -1.04
CA ASP A 141 5.78 3.93 0.37
C ASP A 141 7.20 4.47 0.57
N SER A 142 8.11 4.25 -0.40
CA SER A 142 9.46 4.84 -0.35
C SER A 142 9.43 6.37 -0.31
N ILE A 143 8.61 7.01 -1.14
CA ILE A 143 8.44 8.48 -1.15
C ILE A 143 7.95 8.99 0.21
N ARG A 144 7.09 8.23 0.90
CA ARG A 144 6.56 8.62 2.21
C ARG A 144 7.60 8.44 3.33
N TYR A 145 8.40 7.38 3.27
CA TYR A 145 9.54 7.21 4.18
C TYR A 145 10.57 8.32 4.00
N ASP A 146 10.84 8.74 2.75
CA ASP A 146 11.78 9.83 2.46
C ASP A 146 11.39 11.12 3.18
N LYS A 147 10.10 11.48 3.19
CA LYS A 147 9.61 12.65 3.95
C LYS A 147 9.95 12.58 5.44
N ILE A 148 9.67 11.43 6.06
CA ILE A 148 9.92 11.24 7.50
C ILE A 148 11.43 11.30 7.78
N PHE A 149 12.25 10.67 6.94
CA PHE A 149 13.70 10.70 7.11
C PHE A 149 14.29 12.08 6.89
N ASN A 150 13.81 12.83 5.89
CA ASN A 150 14.23 14.21 5.67
C ASN A 150 13.88 15.08 6.89
N TYR A 151 12.66 14.97 7.42
CA TYR A 151 12.27 15.66 8.64
C TYR A 151 13.21 15.32 9.81
N LEU A 152 13.53 14.04 9.99
CA LEU A 152 14.45 13.62 11.05
C LEU A 152 15.87 14.15 10.81
N GLU A 153 16.40 14.08 9.59
CA GLU A 153 17.78 14.47 9.29
C GLU A 153 17.98 15.99 9.35
N PHE A 154 17.03 16.76 8.82
CA PHE A 154 17.22 18.19 8.59
C PHE A 154 16.42 19.08 9.54
N GLU A 155 15.28 18.63 10.07
CA GLU A 155 14.39 19.49 10.88
C GLU A 155 14.38 19.11 12.37
N ASN A 156 14.43 17.82 12.71
CA ASN A 156 14.29 17.32 14.08
C ASN A 156 15.36 16.29 14.43
N GLN A 157 16.60 16.77 14.51
CA GLN A 157 17.82 15.97 14.73
C GLN A 157 17.85 15.24 16.08
N ASP A 158 17.14 15.74 17.09
CA ASP A 158 17.08 15.12 18.42
C ASP A 158 16.03 14.01 18.54
N CYS A 159 15.13 13.89 17.56
CA CYS A 159 14.05 12.92 17.58
C CYS A 159 14.58 11.49 17.53
N LYS A 160 13.97 10.63 18.34
CA LYS A 160 14.20 9.19 18.38
C LYS A 160 13.12 8.46 17.59
N VAL A 161 13.49 7.35 16.94
CA VAL A 161 12.56 6.56 16.13
C VAL A 161 12.57 5.11 16.55
N VAL A 162 11.38 4.51 16.65
CA VAL A 162 11.23 3.07 16.85
C VAL A 162 10.39 2.49 15.73
N PHE A 163 10.94 1.53 15.00
CA PHE A 163 10.23 0.74 14.01
C PHE A 163 9.70 -0.53 14.65
N VAL A 164 8.39 -0.72 14.68
CA VAL A 164 7.76 -1.92 15.23
C VAL A 164 7.21 -2.75 14.08
N SER A 165 7.63 -4.01 13.96
CA SER A 165 7.15 -4.88 12.87
C SER A 165 7.27 -6.36 13.21
N ALA A 166 6.28 -7.12 12.74
CA ALA A 166 6.33 -8.58 12.72
C ALA A 166 7.22 -9.13 11.62
N THR A 167 7.47 -8.34 10.58
CA THR A 167 8.34 -8.70 9.46
C THR A 167 9.37 -7.59 9.26
N PRO A 168 10.26 -7.37 10.25
CA PRO A 168 11.15 -6.21 10.31
C PRO A 168 12.25 -6.24 9.24
N PHE A 169 12.31 -7.28 8.40
CA PHE A 169 13.36 -7.51 7.41
C PHE A 169 13.55 -6.34 6.47
N SER A 170 12.48 -5.66 6.06
CA SER A 170 12.56 -4.41 5.30
C SER A 170 13.34 -3.31 6.02
N ALA A 171 13.00 -3.04 7.28
CA ALA A 171 13.65 -2.02 8.09
C ALA A 171 15.09 -2.41 8.43
N LEU A 172 15.34 -3.71 8.66
CA LEU A 172 16.67 -4.26 8.91
C LEU A 172 17.56 -4.25 7.67
N TYR A 173 16.98 -4.51 6.49
CA TYR A 173 17.65 -4.38 5.20
C TYR A 173 18.02 -2.91 4.96
N ALA A 174 17.09 -2.00 5.22
CA ALA A 174 17.36 -0.57 5.26
C ALA A 174 18.26 -0.14 6.43
N ALA A 175 18.68 -1.03 7.34
CA ALA A 175 19.72 -0.77 8.33
C ALA A 175 21.05 -1.49 8.00
N GLY A 176 21.10 -2.21 6.87
CA GLY A 176 22.29 -2.90 6.34
C GLY A 176 23.34 -1.94 5.75
N GLY A 177 24.54 -2.48 5.48
CA GLY A 177 25.75 -1.74 5.10
C GLY A 177 25.57 -0.81 3.90
N GLY A 178 25.43 0.48 4.18
CA GLY A 178 25.23 1.55 3.20
C GLY A 178 24.00 2.45 3.44
N SER A 179 23.11 2.08 4.38
CA SER A 179 21.83 2.78 4.52
C SER A 179 21.80 3.89 5.57
N ILE A 180 20.90 4.87 5.35
CA ILE A 180 20.66 6.03 6.22
C ILE A 180 20.42 5.61 7.67
N LEU A 181 19.66 4.53 7.90
CA LEU A 181 19.39 4.02 9.25
C LEU A 181 20.68 3.55 9.96
N ARG A 182 21.69 3.05 9.23
CA ARG A 182 22.96 2.62 9.84
C ARG A 182 23.87 3.81 10.12
N HIS A 183 24.09 4.67 9.12
CA HIS A 183 25.10 5.73 9.20
C HIS A 183 24.64 6.96 9.99
N ASN A 184 23.40 7.42 9.78
CA ASN A 184 22.91 8.65 10.42
C ASN A 184 22.15 8.39 11.73
N PHE A 185 21.60 7.19 11.92
CA PHE A 185 20.72 6.90 13.06
C PHE A 185 21.27 5.92 14.10
N ASN A 186 22.46 5.32 13.90
CA ASN A 186 23.06 4.37 14.86
C ASN A 186 22.03 3.33 15.34
N THR A 187 21.40 2.64 14.40
CA THR A 187 20.26 1.77 14.66
C THR A 187 20.64 0.61 15.60
N SER A 188 19.74 0.20 16.50
CA SER A 188 19.86 -1.03 17.30
C SER A 188 18.72 -1.99 17.02
N LEU A 189 18.93 -3.29 17.24
CA LEU A 189 17.87 -4.30 17.21
C LEU A 189 17.41 -4.61 18.64
N VAL A 190 16.10 -4.76 18.81
CA VAL A 190 15.51 -5.37 20.00
C VAL A 190 14.52 -6.42 19.55
N PHE A 191 14.63 -7.63 20.09
CA PHE A 191 13.68 -8.71 19.86
C PHE A 191 12.69 -8.79 21.02
N HIS A 192 11.40 -8.75 20.72
CA HIS A 192 10.35 -8.91 21.71
C HIS A 192 10.11 -10.40 22.00
N LYS A 193 10.57 -10.83 23.19
CA LYS A 193 10.26 -12.16 23.73
C LYS A 193 8.86 -12.16 24.33
N THR A 194 7.98 -12.96 23.75
CA THR A 194 6.60 -13.11 24.21
C THR A 194 6.53 -13.94 25.50
N SER A 195 5.41 -13.86 26.23
CA SER A 195 5.18 -14.77 27.37
C SER A 195 4.94 -16.20 26.90
N ALA A 196 4.98 -17.16 27.83
CA ALA A 196 4.70 -18.57 27.56
C ALA A 196 3.25 -18.84 27.11
N GLU A 197 2.33 -17.91 27.37
CA GLU A 197 0.92 -17.99 26.99
C GLU A 197 0.67 -17.57 25.54
N TYR A 198 1.66 -16.99 24.88
CA TYR A 198 1.55 -16.59 23.48
C TYR A 198 1.67 -17.81 22.56
N HIS A 199 0.63 -18.01 21.76
CA HIS A 199 0.57 -19.03 20.73
C HIS A 199 0.79 -18.39 19.35
N GLY A 200 2.05 -18.38 18.91
CA GLY A 200 2.49 -17.81 17.65
C GLY A 200 2.69 -18.85 16.54
N ILE A 201 3.25 -18.39 15.42
CA ILE A 201 3.50 -19.24 14.23
C ILE A 201 4.48 -20.37 14.57
N ARG A 202 5.53 -20.09 15.35
CA ARG A 202 6.51 -21.10 15.78
C ARG A 202 5.84 -22.21 16.62
N GLN A 203 4.94 -21.83 17.53
CA GLN A 203 4.15 -22.78 18.32
C GLN A 203 3.17 -23.57 17.45
N MET A 204 2.46 -22.93 16.51
CA MET A 204 1.57 -23.63 15.59
C MET A 204 2.32 -24.65 14.72
N HIS A 205 3.52 -24.31 14.28
CA HIS A 205 4.39 -25.24 13.55
C HIS A 205 4.79 -26.43 14.43
N SER A 206 5.21 -26.20 15.67
CA SER A 206 5.60 -27.29 16.59
C SER A 206 4.44 -28.20 16.98
N HIS A 207 3.22 -27.68 17.02
CA HIS A 207 1.99 -28.45 17.31
C HIS A 207 1.38 -29.12 16.06
N ASN A 208 2.10 -29.17 14.93
CA ASN A 208 1.61 -29.77 13.67
C ASN A 208 0.28 -29.18 13.19
N GLN A 209 0.07 -27.87 13.41
CA GLN A 209 -1.15 -27.18 12.98
C GLN A 209 -1.08 -26.71 11.53
N ILE A 210 0.10 -26.73 10.89
CA ILE A 210 0.28 -26.22 9.53
C ILE A 210 0.17 -27.36 8.51
N ILE A 211 -0.67 -27.18 7.50
CA ILE A 211 -0.80 -28.06 6.33
C ILE A 211 -0.24 -27.33 5.11
N LYS A 212 0.70 -27.97 4.41
CA LYS A 212 1.35 -27.38 3.23
C LYS A 212 0.36 -27.25 2.07
N LEU A 213 0.23 -26.04 1.53
CA LEU A 213 -0.33 -25.77 0.21
C LEU A 213 0.82 -25.47 -0.75
N ASP A 214 1.09 -26.39 -1.67
CA ASP A 214 2.03 -26.14 -2.77
C ASP A 214 1.39 -25.26 -3.85
N GLN A 215 2.19 -24.74 -4.78
CA GLN A 215 1.72 -23.84 -5.84
C GLN A 215 0.59 -24.44 -6.68
N ASP A 216 0.58 -25.77 -6.83
CA ASP A 216 -0.39 -26.52 -7.64
C ASP A 216 -1.72 -26.78 -6.92
N TYR A 217 -1.76 -26.66 -5.57
CA TYR A 217 -2.94 -27.06 -4.77
C TYR A 217 -3.49 -25.94 -3.88
N ARG A 218 -2.99 -24.71 -4.02
CA ARG A 218 -3.39 -23.56 -3.19
C ARG A 218 -4.72 -22.94 -3.61
N ASP A 219 -5.12 -23.10 -4.87
CA ASP A 219 -6.36 -22.50 -5.38
C ASP A 219 -7.54 -23.27 -4.80
N PHE A 220 -8.30 -22.63 -3.90
CA PHE A 220 -9.46 -23.27 -3.27
C PHE A 220 -10.53 -23.66 -4.29
N CYS A 221 -10.62 -22.95 -5.41
CA CYS A 221 -11.59 -23.24 -6.45
C CYS A 221 -11.23 -24.46 -7.30
N GLN A 222 -9.97 -24.91 -7.26
CA GLN A 222 -9.55 -26.14 -7.92
C GLN A 222 -9.88 -27.35 -7.05
N ASP A 223 -10.38 -28.41 -7.68
CA ASP A 223 -10.60 -29.67 -6.96
C ASP A 223 -9.27 -30.25 -6.52
N SER A 224 -9.19 -30.55 -5.22
CA SER A 224 -8.00 -31.11 -4.61
C SER A 224 -8.36 -31.90 -3.37
N LEU A 225 -7.54 -32.91 -3.06
CA LEU A 225 -7.65 -33.68 -1.82
C LEU A 225 -7.56 -32.77 -0.57
N LEU A 226 -6.79 -31.68 -0.65
CA LEU A 226 -6.63 -30.73 0.45
C LEU A 226 -7.90 -29.91 0.68
N ARG A 227 -8.56 -29.43 -0.39
CA ARG A 227 -9.87 -28.76 -0.29
C ARG A 227 -10.91 -29.68 0.33
N ASN A 228 -10.97 -30.93 -0.14
CA ASN A 228 -11.93 -31.91 0.38
C ASN A 228 -11.66 -32.24 1.85
N ARG A 229 -10.38 -32.28 2.25
CA ARG A 229 -9.98 -32.41 3.66
C ARG A 229 -10.38 -31.19 4.50
N PHE A 230 -10.21 -29.97 3.99
CA PHE A 230 -10.64 -28.74 4.66
C PHE A 230 -12.15 -28.76 4.93
N ILE A 231 -12.96 -29.04 3.91
CA ILE A 231 -14.43 -29.10 4.03
C ILE A 231 -14.85 -30.20 5.00
N ARG A 232 -14.23 -31.38 4.90
CA ARG A 232 -14.49 -32.49 5.83
C ARG A 232 -14.19 -32.12 7.27
N GLN A 233 -13.06 -31.47 7.54
CA GLN A 233 -12.72 -31.03 8.90
C GLN A 233 -13.74 -30.07 9.48
N PHE A 234 -14.29 -29.17 8.66
CA PHE A 234 -15.38 -28.28 9.09
C PHE A 234 -16.64 -29.07 9.43
N LYS A 235 -17.05 -30.00 8.57
CA LYS A 235 -18.25 -30.83 8.79
C LYS A 235 -18.12 -31.74 10.00
N ASP A 236 -16.99 -32.43 10.13
CA ASP A 236 -16.72 -33.41 11.18
C ASP A 236 -16.36 -32.75 12.53
N TYR A 237 -16.20 -31.42 12.59
CA TYR A 237 -15.92 -30.71 13.84
C TYR A 237 -17.12 -30.77 14.78
N ASP A 238 -16.85 -31.11 16.04
CA ASP A 238 -17.86 -31.22 17.09
C ASP A 238 -18.00 -29.89 17.84
N GLY A 239 -19.23 -29.42 17.91
CA GLY A 239 -19.63 -28.16 18.52
C GLY A 239 -19.33 -26.89 17.74
N ALA A 240 -19.51 -25.76 18.42
CA ALA A 240 -19.35 -24.43 17.85
C ALA A 240 -17.93 -24.14 17.38
N GLY A 241 -17.81 -23.54 16.20
CA GLY A 241 -16.52 -23.17 15.65
C GLY A 241 -16.63 -22.43 14.33
N TRP A 242 -15.50 -22.01 13.79
CA TRP A 242 -15.51 -21.34 12.50
C TRP A 242 -14.26 -21.58 11.67
N SER A 243 -14.40 -21.42 10.36
CA SER A 243 -13.31 -21.56 9.40
C SER A 243 -13.11 -20.28 8.59
N LEU A 244 -11.87 -20.05 8.16
CA LEU A 244 -11.52 -18.84 7.42
C LEU A 244 -10.86 -19.19 6.09
N ILE A 245 -11.45 -18.73 4.99
CA ILE A 245 -10.92 -18.93 3.64
C ILE A 245 -10.48 -17.58 3.08
N ARG A 246 -9.24 -17.48 2.62
CA ARG A 246 -8.73 -16.32 1.87
C ARG A 246 -8.51 -16.69 0.41
N VAL A 247 -9.19 -15.97 -0.47
CA VAL A 247 -9.14 -16.15 -1.94
C VAL A 247 -8.92 -14.82 -2.67
N PRO A 248 -8.51 -14.82 -3.95
CA PRO A 248 -8.60 -13.65 -4.81
C PRO A 248 -10.03 -13.09 -4.88
N SER A 249 -10.17 -11.78 -5.12
CA SER A 249 -11.49 -11.12 -5.17
C SER A 249 -12.43 -11.74 -6.21
N SER A 250 -11.91 -12.13 -7.36
CA SER A 250 -12.66 -12.79 -8.43
C SER A 250 -13.18 -14.19 -8.09
N GLN A 251 -12.71 -14.80 -7.00
CA GLN A 251 -13.03 -16.18 -6.63
C GLN A 251 -13.99 -16.31 -5.43
N ALA A 252 -14.41 -15.21 -4.80
CA ALA A 252 -15.24 -15.26 -3.60
C ALA A 252 -16.60 -15.95 -3.84
N ASN A 253 -17.30 -15.59 -4.93
CA ASN A 253 -18.59 -16.23 -5.27
C ASN A 253 -18.43 -17.69 -5.67
N LEU A 254 -17.39 -18.03 -6.45
CA LEU A 254 -17.11 -19.41 -6.82
C LEU A 254 -16.80 -20.26 -5.59
N THR A 255 -16.03 -19.72 -4.64
CA THR A 255 -15.76 -20.35 -3.35
C THR A 255 -17.05 -20.61 -2.58
N ARG A 256 -17.95 -19.62 -2.49
CA ARG A 256 -19.28 -19.78 -1.85
C ARG A 256 -20.07 -20.89 -2.53
N GLN A 257 -20.14 -20.91 -3.86
CA GLN A 257 -20.86 -21.95 -4.60
C GLN A 257 -20.30 -23.35 -4.32
N ILE A 258 -18.96 -23.49 -4.30
CA ILE A 258 -18.32 -24.78 -3.98
C ILE A 258 -18.70 -25.26 -2.57
N LEU A 259 -18.79 -24.37 -1.59
CA LEU A 259 -19.22 -24.73 -0.23
C LEU A 259 -20.69 -25.16 -0.20
N LEU A 260 -21.57 -24.45 -0.91
CA LEU A 260 -22.99 -24.81 -1.07
C LEU A 260 -23.16 -26.18 -1.75
N ASP A 261 -22.44 -26.43 -2.84
CA ASP A 261 -22.44 -27.71 -3.57
C ASP A 261 -21.92 -28.85 -2.70
N ASN A 262 -21.09 -28.53 -1.72
CA ASN A 262 -20.64 -29.46 -0.68
C ASN A 262 -21.61 -29.53 0.50
N GLY A 263 -22.84 -29.05 0.40
CA GLY A 263 -23.87 -29.20 1.44
C GLY A 263 -23.59 -28.40 2.72
N ILE A 264 -22.96 -27.24 2.60
CA ILE A 264 -22.89 -26.25 3.68
C ILE A 264 -24.01 -25.25 3.45
N GLU A 265 -24.87 -25.04 4.43
CA GLU A 265 -26.02 -24.14 4.32
C GLU A 265 -25.57 -22.69 4.09
N ALA A 266 -26.36 -21.94 3.32
CA ALA A 266 -26.02 -20.57 2.91
C ALA A 266 -25.89 -19.61 4.11
N GLU A 267 -26.66 -19.83 5.18
CA GLU A 267 -26.65 -19.06 6.42
C GLU A 267 -25.37 -19.25 7.26
N HIS A 268 -24.58 -20.29 6.96
CA HIS A 268 -23.30 -20.53 7.61
C HIS A 268 -22.12 -19.91 6.83
N ILE A 269 -22.33 -19.29 5.67
CA ILE A 269 -21.26 -18.80 4.79
C ILE A 269 -21.34 -17.28 4.65
N TYR A 270 -20.27 -16.61 5.08
CA TYR A 270 -20.17 -15.16 5.12
C TYR A 270 -19.03 -14.66 4.25
N ILE A 271 -19.27 -13.63 3.44
CA ILE A 271 -18.21 -12.95 2.68
C ILE A 271 -17.90 -11.62 3.35
N ILE A 272 -16.71 -11.52 3.96
CA ILE A 272 -16.29 -10.32 4.66
C ILE A 272 -15.62 -9.34 3.67
N GLY A 273 -16.20 -8.15 3.52
CA GLY A 273 -15.72 -7.11 2.62
C GLY A 273 -16.51 -5.80 2.74
N GLN A 274 -15.98 -4.71 2.19
CA GLN A 274 -16.69 -3.41 2.17
C GLN A 274 -17.32 -3.10 0.81
N LYS A 275 -16.62 -3.42 -0.29
CA LYS A 275 -17.11 -3.43 -1.66
C LYS A 275 -16.27 -4.41 -2.46
N LEU A 276 -16.91 -5.37 -3.12
CA LEU A 276 -16.23 -6.39 -3.92
C LEU A 276 -16.82 -6.43 -5.32
N VAL A 277 -15.95 -6.37 -6.34
CA VAL A 277 -16.37 -6.43 -7.74
C VAL A 277 -17.10 -7.75 -7.99
N GLY A 278 -18.34 -7.68 -8.47
CA GLY A 278 -19.15 -8.84 -8.82
C GLY A 278 -19.91 -9.51 -7.65
N ILE A 279 -19.92 -8.89 -6.47
CA ILE A 279 -20.74 -9.31 -5.32
C ILE A 279 -21.67 -8.15 -4.97
N ASP A 280 -22.95 -8.43 -4.78
CA ASP A 280 -23.90 -7.41 -4.32
C ASP A 280 -23.48 -6.96 -2.91
N ASP A 281 -23.49 -5.64 -2.64
CA ASP A 281 -23.16 -5.07 -1.33
C ASP A 281 -24.02 -5.70 -0.21
N ARG A 282 -25.21 -6.22 -0.52
CA ARG A 282 -26.09 -6.94 0.41
C ARG A 282 -25.58 -8.32 0.83
N GLU A 283 -24.71 -8.93 0.03
CA GLU A 283 -24.10 -10.23 0.31
C GLU A 283 -22.78 -10.11 1.07
N LEU A 284 -22.31 -8.88 1.28
CA LEU A 284 -21.12 -8.58 2.07
C LEU A 284 -21.52 -8.33 3.52
N CYS A 285 -20.73 -8.86 4.45
CA CYS A 285 -20.84 -8.51 5.86
C CYS A 285 -19.57 -7.82 6.36
N SER A 286 -19.71 -6.98 7.39
CA SER A 286 -18.55 -6.45 8.10
C SER A 286 -17.97 -7.50 9.05
N ILE A 287 -16.75 -7.26 9.53
CA ILE A 287 -16.14 -8.10 10.57
C ILE A 287 -16.97 -8.08 11.87
N ASP A 288 -17.59 -6.95 12.20
CA ASP A 288 -18.38 -6.81 13.41
C ASP A 288 -19.72 -7.53 13.28
N ASP A 289 -20.30 -7.59 12.08
CA ASP A 289 -21.47 -8.42 11.81
C ASP A 289 -21.10 -9.90 11.96
N PHE A 290 -20.00 -10.35 11.35
CA PHE A 290 -19.54 -11.73 11.47
C PHE A 290 -19.25 -12.14 12.93
N ARG A 291 -18.74 -11.23 13.77
CA ARG A 291 -18.55 -11.49 15.21
C ARG A 291 -19.88 -11.76 15.91
N ARG A 292 -20.93 -10.99 15.63
CA ARG A 292 -22.26 -11.18 16.23
C ARG A 292 -22.89 -12.50 15.77
N GLU A 293 -22.71 -12.84 14.50
CA GLU A 293 -23.18 -14.13 13.98
C GLU A 293 -22.42 -15.29 14.62
N PHE A 294 -21.11 -15.16 14.84
CA PHE A 294 -20.34 -16.15 15.60
C PHE A 294 -20.80 -16.30 17.05
N GLU A 295 -21.06 -15.21 17.76
CA GLU A 295 -21.64 -15.24 19.12
C GLU A 295 -22.99 -15.96 19.12
N THR A 296 -23.83 -15.70 18.12
CA THR A 296 -25.14 -16.35 17.97
C THR A 296 -24.98 -17.85 17.67
N ALA A 297 -24.15 -18.22 16.69
CA ALA A 297 -23.86 -19.60 16.34
C ALA A 297 -23.32 -20.40 17.53
N THR A 298 -22.53 -19.76 18.40
CA THR A 298 -22.01 -20.39 19.62
C THR A 298 -23.13 -20.82 20.58
N LEU A 299 -24.25 -20.08 20.63
CA LEU A 299 -25.40 -20.44 21.47
C LEU A 299 -26.16 -21.68 20.96
N PHE A 300 -26.06 -21.95 19.66
CA PHE A 300 -26.74 -23.07 18.99
C PHE A 300 -25.79 -24.22 18.61
N ASP A 301 -24.52 -24.14 19.04
CA ASP A 301 -23.49 -25.14 18.73
C ASP A 301 -23.20 -25.28 17.21
N GLU A 302 -23.37 -24.17 16.48
CA GLU A 302 -23.26 -24.09 15.03
C GLU A 302 -21.87 -23.68 14.56
N LYS A 303 -21.60 -23.97 13.27
CA LYS A 303 -20.29 -23.73 12.65
C LYS A 303 -20.42 -22.76 11.49
N LEU A 304 -19.51 -21.79 11.43
CA LEU A 304 -19.52 -20.74 10.40
C LEU A 304 -18.28 -20.77 9.50
N ILE A 305 -18.40 -20.28 8.27
CA ILE A 305 -17.28 -20.05 7.35
C ILE A 305 -17.26 -18.59 6.95
N ALA A 306 -16.11 -17.94 7.18
CA ALA A 306 -15.80 -16.63 6.62
C ALA A 306 -14.93 -16.76 5.37
N ILE A 307 -15.33 -16.08 4.29
CA ILE A 307 -14.56 -15.88 3.07
C ILE A 307 -14.04 -14.44 3.08
N THR A 308 -12.73 -14.28 2.94
CA THR A 308 -12.07 -12.98 2.81
C THR A 308 -11.34 -12.90 1.48
N VAL A 309 -11.29 -11.71 0.90
CA VAL A 309 -10.55 -11.49 -0.35
C VAL A 309 -9.11 -11.05 -0.09
N ALA A 310 -8.22 -11.22 -1.06
CA ALA A 310 -6.81 -10.79 -0.97
C ALA A 310 -6.64 -9.31 -0.55
N GLY A 311 -7.60 -8.43 -0.91
CA GLY A 311 -7.65 -7.02 -0.54
C GLY A 311 -8.15 -6.71 0.88
N PHE A 312 -8.66 -7.71 1.63
CA PHE A 312 -8.97 -7.56 3.05
C PHE A 312 -7.66 -7.51 3.83
N ARG A 313 -7.18 -6.28 4.11
CA ARG A 313 -5.80 -5.98 4.54
C ARG A 313 -5.47 -6.43 5.98
N ALA A 314 -4.18 -6.39 6.30
CA ALA A 314 -3.61 -6.77 7.59
C ALA A 314 -4.20 -5.95 8.77
N GLY A 315 -4.22 -6.55 9.96
CA GLY A 315 -4.49 -5.84 11.23
C GLY A 315 -5.78 -6.21 11.98
N VAL A 316 -6.72 -6.97 11.37
CA VAL A 316 -7.92 -7.38 12.10
C VAL A 316 -7.61 -8.48 13.13
N ASN A 317 -7.99 -8.22 14.38
CA ASN A 317 -7.88 -9.17 15.50
C ASN A 317 -9.25 -9.82 15.76
N PHE A 318 -9.41 -11.12 15.56
CA PHE A 318 -10.67 -11.84 15.82
C PHE A 318 -11.01 -11.99 17.31
N GLY A 319 -10.15 -11.53 18.23
CA GLY A 319 -10.37 -11.70 19.66
C GLY A 319 -10.05 -13.12 20.14
N GLN A 320 -10.00 -13.31 21.45
CA GLN A 320 -9.53 -14.56 22.06
C GLN A 320 -10.52 -15.71 21.88
N GLU A 321 -11.81 -15.45 22.06
CA GLU A 321 -12.88 -16.46 21.96
C GLU A 321 -12.95 -17.05 20.55
N MET A 322 -13.02 -16.21 19.52
CA MET A 322 -13.01 -16.68 18.14
C MET A 322 -11.72 -17.45 17.81
N LYS A 323 -10.54 -16.99 18.27
CA LYS A 323 -9.28 -17.72 18.05
C LYS A 323 -9.30 -19.10 18.71
N ASN A 324 -9.91 -19.22 19.89
CA ASN A 324 -10.11 -20.51 20.55
C ASN A 324 -11.01 -21.45 19.75
N ALA A 325 -11.96 -20.91 18.98
CA ALA A 325 -12.95 -21.66 18.20
C ALA A 325 -12.60 -21.84 16.70
N VAL A 326 -11.40 -21.42 16.26
CA VAL A 326 -10.97 -21.66 14.86
C VAL A 326 -10.84 -23.16 14.62
N ILE A 327 -11.52 -23.65 13.58
CA ILE A 327 -11.46 -25.04 13.12
C ILE A 327 -10.29 -25.21 12.15
N ASN A 328 -10.33 -24.46 11.05
CA ASN A 328 -9.26 -24.45 10.07
C ASN A 328 -9.24 -23.15 9.26
N THR A 329 -8.12 -22.88 8.62
CA THR A 329 -7.95 -21.72 7.75
C THR A 329 -7.31 -22.11 6.44
N TRP A 330 -7.74 -21.52 5.32
CA TRP A 330 -7.15 -21.70 4.00
C TRP A 330 -6.63 -20.39 3.45
N ASP A 331 -5.40 -20.38 2.96
CA ASP A 331 -4.79 -19.20 2.35
C ASP A 331 -4.23 -19.50 0.96
N SER A 332 -4.86 -18.91 -0.06
CA SER A 332 -4.50 -19.09 -1.46
C SER A 332 -3.34 -18.19 -1.92
N THR A 333 -2.68 -17.43 -1.03
CA THR A 333 -1.63 -16.48 -1.40
C THR A 333 -0.30 -17.14 -1.77
N ILE A 334 0.35 -16.57 -2.79
CA ILE A 334 1.63 -17.03 -3.39
C ILE A 334 2.82 -16.21 -2.89
N ALA A 335 2.52 -15.09 -2.25
CA ALA A 335 3.43 -13.97 -2.12
C ALA A 335 4.52 -14.23 -1.06
N ASN A 336 5.45 -13.29 -0.99
CA ASN A 336 6.60 -13.27 -0.08
C ASN A 336 6.24 -13.63 1.38
N ILE A 337 7.27 -13.89 2.20
CA ILE A 337 7.14 -14.27 3.62
C ILE A 337 6.14 -13.37 4.36
N ALA A 338 6.22 -12.05 4.15
CA ALA A 338 5.37 -11.09 4.84
C ALA A 338 3.89 -11.28 4.49
N ALA A 339 3.56 -11.47 3.21
CA ALA A 339 2.19 -11.67 2.78
C ALA A 339 1.55 -12.94 3.36
N VAL A 340 2.32 -14.01 3.53
CA VAL A 340 1.87 -15.29 4.13
C VAL A 340 1.70 -15.14 5.64
N VAL A 341 2.72 -14.61 6.32
CA VAL A 341 2.70 -14.44 7.78
C VAL A 341 1.57 -13.48 8.19
N GLN A 342 1.36 -12.40 7.43
CA GLN A 342 0.32 -11.40 7.70
C GLN A 342 -1.10 -11.83 7.33
N ALA A 343 -1.26 -13.00 6.72
CA ALA A 343 -2.54 -13.53 6.32
C ALA A 343 -3.28 -14.24 7.46
N ASN A 344 -3.99 -15.33 7.13
CA ASN A 344 -4.84 -16.05 8.07
C ASN A 344 -4.07 -16.61 9.25
N ILE A 345 -2.88 -17.17 9.02
CA ILE A 345 -2.08 -17.76 10.10
C ILE A 345 -1.63 -16.72 11.14
N GLY A 346 -1.17 -15.53 10.72
CA GLY A 346 -0.82 -14.45 11.65
C GLY A 346 -2.01 -13.85 12.38
N ARG A 347 -3.20 -13.90 11.77
CA ARG A 347 -4.47 -13.50 12.44
C ARG A 347 -4.92 -14.53 13.47
N SER A 348 -4.56 -15.80 13.28
CA SER A 348 -4.79 -16.85 14.27
C SER A 348 -3.87 -16.74 15.47
N CYS A 349 -2.70 -16.09 15.38
CA CYS A 349 -1.79 -15.95 16.52
C CYS A 349 -2.37 -15.12 17.67
N GLY A 350 -1.86 -15.33 18.88
CA GLY A 350 -2.17 -14.50 20.05
C GLY A 350 -2.22 -15.31 21.35
N TYR A 351 -2.92 -14.77 22.35
CA TYR A 351 -3.05 -15.38 23.67
C TYR A 351 -4.31 -16.26 23.72
N HIS A 352 -4.21 -17.49 23.24
CA HIS A 352 -5.32 -18.45 23.18
C HIS A 352 -4.78 -19.87 23.32
N GLN A 353 -5.66 -20.85 23.57
CA GLN A 353 -5.26 -22.23 23.89
C GLN A 353 -5.53 -23.24 22.75
N ASN A 354 -6.03 -22.74 21.61
CA ASN A 354 -6.31 -23.59 20.45
C ASN A 354 -5.06 -24.14 19.76
N THR A 355 -4.71 -25.37 20.12
CA THR A 355 -3.63 -26.18 19.54
C THR A 355 -4.13 -27.19 18.51
N ARG A 356 -5.42 -27.18 18.17
CA ARG A 356 -6.07 -28.18 17.30
C ARG A 356 -6.35 -27.67 15.89
N ALA A 357 -6.57 -26.35 15.75
CA ALA A 357 -6.85 -25.72 14.45
C ALA A 357 -5.84 -26.12 13.38
N LYS A 358 -6.30 -26.29 12.13
CA LYS A 358 -5.43 -26.58 10.98
C LYS A 358 -5.33 -25.40 10.01
N HIS A 359 -4.12 -24.98 9.70
CA HIS A 359 -3.83 -23.84 8.83
C HIS A 359 -3.22 -24.32 7.52
N TYR A 360 -4.00 -24.30 6.45
CA TYR A 360 -3.58 -24.61 5.09
C TYR A 360 -2.93 -23.37 4.48
N THR A 361 -1.60 -23.39 4.32
CA THR A 361 -0.82 -22.25 3.84
C THR A 361 0.55 -22.69 3.29
N ASN A 362 1.35 -21.75 2.83
CA ASN A 362 2.70 -21.98 2.33
C ASN A 362 3.66 -22.33 3.49
N LEU A 363 3.89 -23.63 3.72
CA LEU A 363 4.77 -24.13 4.79
C LEU A 363 6.22 -23.65 4.63
N ASP A 364 6.70 -23.52 3.39
CA ASP A 364 8.09 -23.13 3.13
C ASP A 364 8.30 -21.67 3.58
N ALA A 365 7.34 -20.77 3.31
CA ALA A 365 7.34 -19.40 3.82
C ALA A 365 7.31 -19.34 5.37
N ILE A 366 6.55 -20.23 6.02
CA ILE A 366 6.51 -20.30 7.49
C ILE A 366 7.83 -20.79 8.09
N ARG A 367 8.46 -21.78 7.46
CA ARG A 367 9.78 -22.28 7.90
C ARG A 367 10.86 -21.21 7.76
N ALA A 368 10.87 -20.50 6.64
CA ALA A 368 11.76 -19.36 6.44
C ALA A 368 11.53 -18.27 7.48
N TYR A 369 10.27 -17.90 7.75
CA TYR A 369 9.94 -16.93 8.79
C TYR A 369 10.42 -17.37 10.18
N SER A 370 10.21 -18.64 10.54
CA SER A 370 10.61 -19.19 11.84
C SER A 370 12.13 -19.16 12.02
N GLU A 371 12.88 -19.61 11.00
CA GLU A 371 14.34 -19.59 11.01
C GLU A 371 14.89 -18.16 11.10
N LEU A 372 14.23 -17.21 10.44
CA LEU A 372 14.57 -15.80 10.53
C LEU A 372 14.29 -15.22 11.93
N LEU A 373 13.18 -15.56 12.56
CA LEU A 373 12.90 -15.13 13.93
C LEU A 373 13.91 -15.71 14.91
N ASP A 374 14.28 -16.98 14.77
CA ASP A 374 15.29 -17.62 15.62
C ASP A 374 16.65 -16.92 15.47
N HIS A 375 17.00 -16.52 14.24
CA HIS A 375 18.19 -15.72 14.00
C HIS A 375 18.09 -14.33 14.66
N LEU A 376 16.99 -13.59 14.48
CA LEU A 376 16.80 -12.28 15.10
C LEU A 376 16.81 -12.34 16.63
N GLU A 377 16.22 -13.40 17.20
CA GLU A 377 16.23 -13.64 18.63
C GLU A 377 17.65 -13.94 19.15
N SER A 378 18.47 -14.66 18.37
CA SER A 378 19.88 -14.88 18.69
C SER A 378 20.73 -13.60 18.63
N GLN A 379 20.29 -12.61 17.85
CA GLN A 379 20.91 -11.30 17.67
C GLN A 379 20.24 -10.22 18.56
N ASP A 380 19.43 -10.60 19.54
CA ASP A 380 18.79 -9.64 20.46
C ASP A 380 19.85 -8.74 21.11
N ASP A 381 19.51 -7.46 21.25
CA ASP A 381 20.36 -6.43 21.83
C ASP A 381 21.65 -6.08 21.05
N THR A 382 21.88 -6.61 19.84
CA THR A 382 23.05 -6.28 19.01
C THR A 382 22.87 -5.01 18.17
N LYS A 383 24.01 -4.44 17.75
CA LYS A 383 24.11 -3.36 16.74
C LYS A 383 24.71 -3.85 15.42
N GLU A 384 24.96 -5.15 15.31
CA GLU A 384 25.64 -5.77 14.17
C GLU A 384 24.60 -6.34 13.21
N PHE A 385 24.30 -5.56 12.18
CA PHE A 385 23.42 -5.98 11.06
C PHE A 385 24.22 -6.57 9.89
N GLU A 386 25.51 -6.78 10.07
CA GLU A 386 26.40 -7.28 9.03
C GLU A 386 26.13 -8.77 8.78
N GLY A 387 26.03 -9.16 7.51
CA GLY A 387 25.68 -10.54 7.15
C GLY A 387 24.19 -10.90 7.30
N LEU A 388 23.34 -10.08 7.94
CA LEU A 388 21.90 -10.35 8.07
C LEU A 388 21.21 -10.49 6.70
N GLN A 389 21.64 -9.68 5.72
CA GLN A 389 21.19 -9.81 4.33
C GLN A 389 21.55 -11.19 3.75
N GLN A 390 22.76 -11.67 3.97
CA GLN A 390 23.22 -12.96 3.44
C GLN A 390 22.44 -14.11 4.08
N VAL A 391 22.21 -14.05 5.40
CA VAL A 391 21.37 -15.02 6.12
C VAL A 391 19.96 -15.05 5.53
N PHE A 392 19.37 -13.87 5.29
CA PHE A 392 18.04 -13.77 4.70
C PHE A 392 17.98 -14.33 3.28
N GLU A 393 18.93 -13.97 2.41
CA GLU A 393 19.01 -14.47 1.03
C GLU A 393 19.24 -15.98 0.98
N GLN A 394 20.08 -16.52 1.87
CA GLN A 394 20.32 -17.95 2.01
C GLN A 394 19.06 -18.70 2.44
N ILE A 395 18.32 -18.16 3.42
CA ILE A 395 17.05 -18.75 3.88
C ILE A 395 16.02 -18.73 2.75
N CYS A 396 15.82 -17.58 2.09
CA CYS A 396 14.87 -17.48 0.97
C CYS A 396 15.21 -18.43 -0.17
N SER A 397 16.50 -18.52 -0.53
CA SER A 397 16.97 -19.44 -1.56
C SER A 397 16.76 -20.91 -1.18
N ARG A 398 16.91 -21.27 0.10
CA ARG A 398 16.74 -22.66 0.57
C ARG A 398 15.30 -23.14 0.47
N TYR A 399 14.34 -22.24 0.71
CA TYR A 399 12.91 -22.55 0.72
C TYR A 399 12.20 -22.20 -0.60
N ASP A 400 12.95 -21.84 -1.65
CA ASP A 400 12.42 -21.36 -2.96
C ASP A 400 11.38 -20.24 -2.81
N ILE A 401 11.63 -19.33 -1.88
CA ILE A 401 10.76 -18.17 -1.67
C ILE A 401 11.32 -17.03 -2.50
N ARG A 402 10.47 -16.49 -3.38
CA ARG A 402 10.72 -15.18 -4.00
C ARG A 402 10.86 -14.20 -2.83
N GLY A 403 12.07 -13.69 -2.58
CA GLY A 403 12.44 -12.87 -1.41
C GLY A 403 11.59 -11.60 -1.23
N PHE A 404 12.12 -10.56 -0.59
CA PHE A 404 11.35 -9.29 -0.52
C PHE A 404 11.02 -8.79 -1.94
N ASP A 405 9.86 -8.12 -2.10
CA ASP A 405 9.53 -7.39 -3.32
C ASP A 405 10.77 -6.59 -3.77
N ARG A 406 11.23 -6.81 -5.01
CA ARG A 406 12.42 -6.18 -5.61
C ARG A 406 12.16 -4.68 -5.86
N GLY A 407 11.94 -3.90 -4.81
CA GLY A 407 11.65 -2.47 -4.90
C GLY A 407 12.82 -1.56 -4.52
N THR A 408 13.70 -2.00 -3.61
CA THR A 408 14.57 -1.04 -2.92
C THR A 408 15.95 -1.63 -2.65
N SER A 409 16.98 -1.13 -3.34
CA SER A 409 18.38 -1.37 -2.99
C SER A 409 19.02 -0.05 -2.55
N VAL A 410 19.66 -0.02 -1.39
CA VAL A 410 20.39 1.15 -0.89
C VAL A 410 21.86 1.03 -1.29
N ALA A 411 22.38 2.01 -2.02
CA ALA A 411 23.79 2.00 -2.44
C ALA A 411 24.69 2.63 -1.36
N PRO A 412 25.89 2.08 -1.10
CA PRO A 412 26.78 2.52 -0.01
C PRO A 412 27.45 3.89 -0.22
N VAL A 413 27.24 4.54 -1.36
CA VAL A 413 27.74 5.88 -1.65
C VAL A 413 26.57 6.73 -2.18
N PRO A 414 26.37 7.97 -1.69
CA PRO A 414 25.48 8.92 -2.34
C PRO A 414 26.06 9.25 -3.72
N GLU A 415 25.59 8.55 -4.75
CA GLU A 415 25.82 8.98 -6.13
C GLU A 415 24.91 10.16 -6.43
N LEU A 416 25.46 11.17 -7.10
CA LEU A 416 24.69 12.16 -7.82
C LEU A 416 23.69 11.40 -8.70
N LYS A 417 22.38 11.52 -8.41
CA LYS A 417 21.33 11.16 -9.33
C LYS A 417 21.52 12.06 -10.56
N VAL A 418 22.27 11.57 -11.55
CA VAL A 418 22.04 12.02 -12.92
C VAL A 418 20.75 11.33 -13.30
N THR A 419 19.63 12.02 -13.08
CA THR A 419 18.35 11.59 -13.61
C THR A 419 18.52 11.43 -15.12
N THR A 420 18.34 10.22 -15.63
CA THR A 420 18.14 10.03 -17.08
C THR A 420 16.78 10.59 -17.52
N LYS A 421 15.91 10.97 -16.57
CA LYS A 421 14.84 11.92 -16.85
C LYS A 421 15.50 13.23 -17.22
N ILE A 422 15.41 13.53 -18.50
CA ILE A 422 15.73 14.84 -19.03
C ILE A 422 14.93 15.86 -18.22
N ASP A 423 15.58 16.94 -17.78
CA ASP A 423 14.93 18.02 -17.05
C ASP A 423 13.74 18.56 -17.85
N ASP A 424 12.56 18.54 -17.24
CA ASP A 424 11.28 19.05 -17.77
C ASP A 424 10.68 20.12 -16.82
N SER A 425 11.55 20.86 -16.13
CA SER A 425 11.21 22.01 -15.28
C SER A 425 10.54 23.15 -16.07
N THR A 426 10.88 23.28 -17.36
CA THR A 426 10.36 24.29 -18.27
C THR A 426 8.85 24.09 -18.46
N THR A 427 8.06 25.02 -17.92
CA THR A 427 6.61 24.92 -17.86
C THR A 427 5.94 25.83 -18.89
N TYR A 428 4.95 25.29 -19.58
CA TYR A 428 4.14 25.99 -20.57
C TYR A 428 2.68 25.98 -20.15
N LEU A 429 1.97 27.07 -20.44
CA LEU A 429 0.51 27.10 -20.35
C LEU A 429 -0.11 26.42 -21.58
N THR A 430 -1.39 26.08 -21.49
CA THR A 430 -2.17 25.54 -22.62
C THR A 430 -2.89 26.71 -23.30
N GLN A 431 -2.68 26.90 -24.60
CA GLN A 431 -3.30 28.00 -25.35
C GLN A 431 -4.81 27.79 -25.50
N GLY A 432 -5.22 26.53 -25.66
CA GLY A 432 -6.59 26.14 -25.91
C GLY A 432 -6.65 24.69 -26.38
N TYR A 433 -7.85 24.25 -26.73
CA TYR A 433 -8.09 22.92 -27.25
C TYR A 433 -9.11 22.96 -28.40
N ILE A 434 -9.10 21.91 -29.22
CA ILE A 434 -10.16 21.61 -30.18
C ILE A 434 -10.55 20.14 -30.06
N SER A 435 -11.82 19.85 -30.30
CA SER A 435 -12.34 18.49 -30.37
C SER A 435 -12.95 18.29 -31.75
N VAL A 436 -12.47 17.28 -32.49
CA VAL A 436 -12.90 17.01 -33.87
C VAL A 436 -13.24 15.54 -34.08
N PRO A 437 -14.26 15.23 -34.90
CA PRO A 437 -14.55 13.85 -35.29
C PRO A 437 -13.41 13.29 -36.15
N GLY A 438 -13.08 12.00 -36.02
CA GLY A 438 -11.95 11.39 -36.74
C GLY A 438 -12.18 11.24 -38.25
N LYS A 439 -13.45 11.15 -38.67
CA LYS A 439 -13.94 10.96 -40.04
C LYS A 439 -13.11 9.93 -40.81
N LEU A 440 -12.85 8.78 -40.19
CA LEU A 440 -11.94 7.77 -40.77
C LEU A 440 -12.51 7.11 -42.03
N SER A 441 -13.83 7.19 -42.23
CA SER A 441 -14.54 6.73 -43.44
C SER A 441 -14.46 7.71 -44.62
N ASP A 442 -14.03 8.95 -44.39
CA ASP A 442 -13.84 9.98 -45.42
C ASP A 442 -12.39 10.50 -45.42
N PRO A 443 -11.46 9.83 -46.14
CA PRO A 443 -10.04 10.18 -46.11
C PRO A 443 -9.75 11.64 -46.48
N ASN A 444 -10.57 12.24 -47.33
CA ASN A 444 -10.39 13.59 -47.85
C ASN A 444 -11.22 14.65 -47.11
N PHE A 445 -11.77 14.31 -45.94
CA PHE A 445 -12.52 15.26 -45.13
C PHE A 445 -11.69 16.52 -44.81
N ASP A 446 -12.29 17.69 -45.03
CA ASP A 446 -11.64 18.98 -44.82
C ASP A 446 -11.81 19.44 -43.36
N PHE A 447 -10.71 19.34 -42.58
CA PHE A 447 -10.69 19.74 -41.18
C PHE A 447 -10.58 21.26 -40.95
N SER A 448 -10.39 22.05 -42.01
CA SER A 448 -10.36 23.51 -41.90
C SER A 448 -11.68 24.10 -41.41
N THR A 449 -12.77 23.32 -41.48
CA THR A 449 -14.07 23.68 -40.88
C THR A 449 -14.05 23.74 -39.36
N TYR A 450 -13.09 23.07 -38.71
CA TYR A 450 -12.97 23.02 -37.24
C TYR A 450 -11.86 23.91 -36.70
N THR A 451 -10.83 24.20 -37.48
CA THR A 451 -9.73 25.08 -37.08
C THR A 451 -9.00 25.65 -38.28
N GLU A 452 -8.58 26.91 -38.19
CA GLU A 452 -7.66 27.55 -39.16
C GLU A 452 -6.19 27.40 -38.74
N ASP A 453 -5.92 26.74 -37.61
CA ASP A 453 -4.57 26.57 -37.08
C ASP A 453 -3.85 25.45 -37.83
N ASN A 454 -2.94 25.83 -38.73
CA ASN A 454 -2.14 24.90 -39.54
C ASN A 454 -1.44 23.82 -38.69
N GLU A 455 -1.01 24.14 -37.47
CA GLU A 455 -0.33 23.17 -36.60
C GLU A 455 -1.29 22.11 -36.06
N LEU A 456 -2.55 22.48 -35.79
CA LEU A 456 -3.58 21.52 -35.39
C LEU A 456 -4.06 20.70 -36.59
N LEU A 457 -4.17 21.31 -37.77
CA LEU A 457 -4.49 20.60 -39.02
C LEU A 457 -3.44 19.53 -39.35
N ASP A 458 -2.15 19.89 -39.29
CA ASP A 458 -1.04 18.95 -39.51
C ASP A 458 -1.05 17.82 -38.47
N ALA A 459 -1.36 18.12 -37.21
CA ALA A 459 -1.45 17.12 -36.16
C ALA A 459 -2.62 16.13 -36.40
N ILE A 460 -3.78 16.62 -36.83
CA ILE A 460 -4.93 15.79 -37.21
C ILE A 460 -4.55 14.86 -38.36
N GLU A 461 -3.87 15.37 -39.40
CA GLU A 461 -3.45 14.55 -40.55
C GLU A 461 -2.49 13.42 -40.13
N ILE A 462 -1.50 13.72 -39.27
CA ILE A 462 -0.57 12.73 -38.72
C ILE A 462 -1.31 11.63 -37.93
N ILE A 463 -2.24 12.03 -37.07
CA ILE A 463 -3.00 11.09 -36.23
C ILE A 463 -3.91 10.20 -37.08
N ARG A 464 -4.59 10.77 -38.09
CA ARG A 464 -5.47 10.01 -38.99
C ARG A 464 -4.69 8.99 -39.81
N LYS A 465 -3.51 9.34 -40.34
CA LYS A 465 -2.62 8.40 -41.06
C LYS A 465 -2.25 7.18 -40.21
N GLU A 466 -2.14 7.33 -38.89
CA GLU A 466 -1.78 6.25 -37.98
C GLU A 466 -2.93 5.31 -37.61
N LEU A 467 -4.17 5.72 -37.91
CA LEU A 467 -5.40 4.93 -37.75
C LEU A 467 -5.91 4.34 -39.07
N LEU A 468 -5.37 4.77 -40.22
CA LEU A 468 -5.76 4.29 -41.55
C LEU A 468 -4.73 3.31 -42.11
N SER A 469 -5.21 2.27 -42.79
CA SER A 469 -4.41 1.34 -43.60
C SER A 469 -4.97 1.25 -45.02
N GLU A 470 -4.30 0.52 -45.93
CA GLU A 470 -4.77 0.33 -47.32
C GLU A 470 -6.17 -0.32 -47.40
N GLU A 471 -6.60 -1.03 -46.34
CA GLU A 471 -7.91 -1.70 -46.25
C GLU A 471 -8.93 -0.97 -45.37
N GLY A 472 -8.64 0.25 -44.89
CA GLY A 472 -9.51 1.05 -44.02
C GLY A 472 -8.98 1.21 -42.57
N PRO A 473 -9.84 1.58 -41.60
CA PRO A 473 -9.43 1.81 -40.21
C PRO A 473 -8.77 0.57 -39.58
N TYR A 474 -7.56 0.74 -39.04
CA TYR A 474 -6.75 -0.34 -38.46
C TYR A 474 -6.72 -0.31 -36.94
N ARG A 475 -6.75 -1.49 -36.30
CA ARG A 475 -6.74 -1.62 -34.83
C ARG A 475 -5.39 -1.24 -34.22
N LYS A 476 -5.36 -0.17 -33.42
CA LYS A 476 -4.13 0.28 -32.73
C LYS A 476 -3.88 -0.51 -31.44
N LYS A 477 -2.70 -1.14 -31.34
CA LYS A 477 -2.23 -1.87 -30.14
C LYS A 477 -1.04 -1.20 -29.41
N GLY A 478 -0.35 -0.26 -30.06
CA GLY A 478 0.84 0.44 -29.53
C GLY A 478 0.50 1.84 -29.02
N ARG A 479 1.21 2.31 -27.97
CA ARG A 479 0.90 3.57 -27.28
C ARG A 479 1.55 4.84 -27.86
N ALA A 480 2.49 4.74 -28.80
CA ALA A 480 3.30 5.89 -29.25
C ALA A 480 3.19 6.11 -30.77
N LEU A 481 3.14 7.37 -31.18
CA LEU A 481 3.46 7.79 -32.55
C LEU A 481 4.94 7.46 -32.83
N ARG A 482 5.25 6.86 -33.98
CA ARG A 482 6.62 6.42 -34.32
C ARG A 482 7.19 7.28 -35.45
N GLY A 483 8.30 7.97 -35.21
CA GLY A 483 9.07 8.68 -36.22
C GLY A 483 9.58 10.03 -35.74
N ASP A 484 10.88 10.32 -35.93
CA ASP A 484 11.55 11.52 -35.41
C ASP A 484 10.95 12.83 -35.96
N HIS A 485 10.37 12.79 -37.16
CA HIS A 485 9.72 13.94 -37.82
C HIS A 485 8.35 14.33 -37.21
N GLN A 486 7.78 13.48 -36.34
CA GLN A 486 6.47 13.70 -35.70
C GLN A 486 6.61 13.93 -34.18
N ASN A 487 7.84 14.09 -33.68
CA ASN A 487 8.13 14.19 -32.25
C ASN A 487 7.45 15.40 -31.57
N TRP A 488 6.97 16.38 -32.34
CA TRP A 488 6.26 17.56 -31.85
C TRP A 488 4.78 17.32 -31.48
N VAL A 489 4.20 16.19 -31.91
CA VAL A 489 2.87 15.74 -31.51
C VAL A 489 3.00 14.59 -30.53
N LYS A 490 2.36 14.70 -29.36
CA LYS A 490 2.16 13.58 -28.45
C LYS A 490 0.74 13.06 -28.62
N ALA A 491 0.57 11.75 -28.74
CA ALA A 491 -0.74 11.12 -28.84
C ALA A 491 -0.94 10.07 -27.74
N GLN A 492 -2.09 10.12 -27.10
CA GLN A 492 -2.60 9.10 -26.19
C GLN A 492 -3.77 8.37 -26.84
N TRP A 493 -3.55 7.10 -27.16
CA TRP A 493 -4.58 6.20 -27.69
C TRP A 493 -5.45 5.67 -26.55
N VAL A 494 -6.62 6.26 -26.38
CA VAL A 494 -7.59 5.88 -25.35
C VAL A 494 -8.34 4.64 -25.82
N ASN A 495 -8.26 3.58 -25.03
CA ASN A 495 -8.98 2.32 -25.21
C ASN A 495 -9.92 2.07 -24.02
N GLY A 496 -10.73 1.00 -24.09
CA GLY A 496 -11.72 0.69 -23.07
C GLY A 496 -11.18 0.55 -21.64
N ALA A 497 -9.92 0.16 -21.46
CA ALA A 497 -9.32 0.00 -20.13
C ALA A 497 -8.88 1.33 -19.52
N THR A 498 -8.66 2.34 -20.35
CA THR A 498 -8.17 3.67 -19.96
C THR A 498 -9.23 4.76 -20.08
N TYR A 499 -10.33 4.49 -20.78
CA TYR A 499 -11.42 5.43 -21.02
C TYR A 499 -12.03 5.88 -19.69
N ASP A 500 -12.57 4.93 -18.93
CA ASP A 500 -13.17 5.15 -17.62
C ASP A 500 -12.80 3.99 -16.67
N ASP A 501 -11.73 4.17 -15.90
CA ASP A 501 -11.25 3.19 -14.92
C ASP A 501 -11.83 3.41 -13.50
N GLY A 502 -12.83 4.30 -13.38
CA GLY A 502 -13.46 4.67 -12.11
C GLY A 502 -12.61 5.58 -11.22
N THR A 503 -11.43 6.04 -11.70
CA THR A 503 -10.59 7.01 -10.98
C THR A 503 -10.70 8.41 -11.58
N PRO A 504 -10.45 9.48 -10.79
CA PRO A 504 -10.33 10.85 -11.33
C PRO A 504 -9.18 11.04 -12.34
N SER A 505 -8.32 10.02 -12.50
CA SER A 505 -7.15 10.07 -13.37
C SER A 505 -7.33 9.39 -14.73
N CYS A 506 -8.51 8.79 -14.98
CA CYS A 506 -8.85 8.16 -16.26
C CYS A 506 -8.85 9.19 -17.41
N ALA A 507 -8.80 8.70 -18.66
CA ALA A 507 -8.69 9.57 -19.83
C ALA A 507 -9.91 10.50 -19.98
N LYS A 508 -11.12 9.98 -19.75
CA LYS A 508 -12.37 10.74 -19.79
C LYS A 508 -12.40 11.86 -18.75
N SER A 509 -12.23 11.54 -17.46
CA SER A 509 -12.28 12.54 -16.39
C SER A 509 -11.21 13.63 -16.57
N ARG A 510 -10.01 13.27 -17.04
CA ARG A 510 -8.96 14.25 -17.32
C ARG A 510 -9.29 15.13 -18.52
N ALA A 511 -9.79 14.56 -19.61
CA ALA A 511 -10.21 15.32 -20.78
C ALA A 511 -11.29 16.35 -20.41
N LEU A 512 -12.34 15.92 -19.70
CA LEU A 512 -13.42 16.80 -19.24
C LEU A 512 -12.97 17.84 -18.22
N SER A 513 -12.05 17.48 -17.32
CA SER A 513 -11.50 18.42 -16.34
C SER A 513 -10.68 19.52 -17.01
N PHE A 514 -9.77 19.18 -17.92
CA PHE A 514 -8.93 20.17 -18.59
C PHE A 514 -9.74 21.07 -19.53
N THR A 515 -10.65 20.49 -20.32
CA THR A 515 -11.52 21.28 -21.23
C THR A 515 -12.44 22.22 -20.45
N SER A 516 -13.11 21.74 -19.40
CA SER A 516 -13.97 22.58 -18.56
C SER A 516 -13.23 23.74 -17.89
N ARG A 517 -11.96 23.53 -17.47
CA ARG A 517 -11.13 24.60 -16.89
C ARG A 517 -10.74 25.63 -17.95
N LEU A 518 -10.35 25.19 -19.15
CA LEU A 518 -10.06 26.06 -20.27
C LEU A 518 -11.29 26.88 -20.71
N ASP A 519 -12.48 26.27 -20.74
CA ASP A 519 -13.74 26.96 -21.07
C ASP A 519 -14.11 28.05 -20.05
N LYS A 520 -13.69 27.88 -18.79
CA LYS A 520 -13.82 28.88 -17.72
C LYS A 520 -12.76 29.97 -17.77
N GLY A 521 -11.80 29.88 -18.71
CA GLY A 521 -10.67 30.79 -18.81
C GLY A 521 -9.62 30.59 -17.71
N GLU A 522 -9.58 29.41 -17.07
CA GLU A 522 -8.55 29.07 -16.10
C GLU A 522 -7.25 28.65 -16.79
N ASP A 523 -6.11 29.03 -16.21
CA ASP A 523 -4.81 28.57 -16.65
C ASP A 523 -4.63 27.07 -16.38
N VAL A 524 -4.28 26.31 -17.43
CA VAL A 524 -3.94 24.89 -17.36
C VAL A 524 -2.52 24.68 -17.86
N GLU A 525 -1.65 24.14 -17.02
CA GLU A 525 -0.29 23.76 -17.42
C GLU A 525 -0.31 22.67 -18.49
N PHE A 526 0.33 22.93 -19.62
CA PHE A 526 0.46 21.98 -20.72
C PHE A 526 1.25 20.73 -20.31
N ASN A 527 2.24 20.87 -19.42
CA ASN A 527 3.00 19.76 -18.85
C ASN A 527 2.10 18.73 -18.12
N ASN A 528 1.02 19.20 -17.48
CA ASN A 528 0.05 18.33 -16.81
C ASN A 528 -0.81 17.54 -17.80
N ILE A 529 -0.95 18.02 -19.04
CA ILE A 529 -1.68 17.36 -20.12
C ILE A 529 -0.77 16.33 -20.82
N VAL A 530 0.44 16.73 -21.22
CA VAL A 530 1.38 15.91 -22.03
C VAL A 530 1.90 14.67 -21.30
N LYS A 531 2.32 14.80 -20.03
CA LYS A 531 3.06 13.77 -19.27
C LYS A 531 4.14 13.06 -20.11
N PRO A 532 5.30 13.69 -20.34
CA PRO A 532 6.34 13.12 -21.20
C PRO A 532 6.88 11.78 -20.66
N GLY A 533 7.27 10.89 -21.57
CA GLY A 533 7.92 9.63 -21.24
C GLY A 533 9.36 9.85 -20.72
N GLY A 534 10.01 8.80 -20.21
CA GLY A 534 11.34 8.87 -19.58
C GLY A 534 12.53 9.32 -20.46
N GLY A 535 12.28 9.83 -21.66
CA GLY A 535 13.28 10.39 -22.58
C GLY A 535 12.71 11.47 -23.51
N GLU A 536 11.59 12.10 -23.13
CA GLU A 536 10.96 13.20 -23.87
C GLU A 536 10.89 14.43 -22.96
N LYS A 537 10.91 15.63 -23.54
CA LYS A 537 10.55 16.86 -22.84
C LYS A 537 9.23 17.42 -23.34
N THR A 538 8.51 18.13 -22.48
CA THR A 538 7.34 18.92 -22.85
C THR A 538 7.71 20.05 -23.81
N GLU A 539 8.95 20.58 -23.71
CA GLU A 539 9.47 21.59 -24.65
C GLU A 539 9.54 21.10 -26.12
N ASP A 540 9.64 19.79 -26.32
CA ASP A 540 9.66 19.21 -27.66
C ASP A 540 8.25 19.06 -28.23
N LYS A 541 7.21 19.11 -27.38
CA LYS A 541 5.81 18.92 -27.78
C LYS A 541 5.13 20.25 -27.97
N ARG A 542 4.50 20.44 -29.13
CA ARG A 542 3.64 21.61 -29.39
C ARG A 542 2.16 21.26 -29.35
N VAL A 543 1.83 19.99 -29.60
CA VAL A 543 0.45 19.49 -29.54
C VAL A 543 0.38 18.19 -28.76
N MET A 544 -0.65 18.07 -27.90
CA MET A 544 -1.02 16.83 -27.22
C MET A 544 -2.41 16.40 -27.66
N ALA A 545 -2.56 15.17 -28.12
CA ALA A 545 -3.82 14.61 -28.55
C ALA A 545 -4.26 13.44 -27.66
N SER A 546 -5.52 13.46 -27.26
CA SER A 546 -6.23 12.30 -26.69
C SER A 546 -7.17 11.76 -27.77
N ILE A 547 -6.92 10.52 -28.19
CA ILE A 547 -7.65 9.87 -29.28
C ILE A 547 -8.57 8.82 -28.68
N PHE A 548 -9.87 9.11 -28.67
CA PHE A 548 -10.92 8.18 -28.27
C PHE A 548 -11.41 7.46 -29.52
N SER A 549 -11.38 6.13 -29.53
CA SER A 549 -11.75 5.37 -30.72
C SER A 549 -12.13 3.94 -30.38
N ILE A 550 -13.15 3.42 -31.06
CA ILE A 550 -13.51 1.99 -30.99
C ILE A 550 -12.41 1.08 -31.58
N TYR A 551 -11.50 1.63 -32.39
CA TYR A 551 -10.39 0.90 -33.00
C TYR A 551 -9.18 0.72 -32.06
N ASN A 552 -9.14 1.44 -30.94
CA ASN A 552 -8.08 1.32 -29.95
C ASN A 552 -8.30 0.11 -29.04
N LEU A 553 -7.32 -0.80 -28.98
CA LEU A 553 -7.41 -2.02 -28.19
C LEU A 553 -6.33 -2.10 -27.12
N SER A 554 -6.75 -2.32 -25.88
CA SER A 554 -5.85 -2.52 -24.75
C SER A 554 -5.00 -3.79 -24.90
N GLY A 555 -3.70 -3.65 -24.65
CA GLY A 555 -2.77 -4.77 -24.49
C GLY A 555 -2.94 -5.53 -23.17
N GLN A 556 -3.65 -4.96 -22.18
CA GLN A 556 -4.02 -5.67 -20.95
C GLN A 556 -5.11 -6.69 -21.28
N MET A 557 -4.74 -7.98 -21.21
CA MET A 557 -5.65 -9.07 -21.57
C MET A 557 -6.70 -9.35 -20.51
N ASP A 558 -6.45 -8.91 -19.29
CA ASP A 558 -7.23 -9.05 -18.07
C ASP A 558 -8.17 -7.87 -17.78
N ALA A 559 -8.09 -6.79 -18.57
CA ALA A 559 -8.97 -5.64 -18.40
C ALA A 559 -10.43 -5.99 -18.75
N PHE A 560 -11.37 -5.60 -17.88
CA PHE A 560 -12.81 -5.85 -18.02
C PHE A 560 -13.37 -5.34 -19.35
N LYS A 561 -12.99 -4.12 -19.76
CA LYS A 561 -13.31 -3.51 -21.05
C LYS A 561 -12.02 -3.19 -21.77
N ARG A 562 -11.75 -3.80 -22.93
CA ARG A 562 -10.47 -3.66 -23.65
C ARG A 562 -10.51 -2.68 -24.82
N ALA A 563 -11.67 -2.47 -25.40
CA ALA A 563 -11.91 -1.51 -26.47
C ALA A 563 -13.11 -0.64 -26.07
N MET A 564 -13.16 0.58 -26.60
CA MET A 564 -14.33 1.43 -26.46
C MET A 564 -15.46 0.90 -27.34
N ASP A 565 -16.71 1.18 -26.98
CA ASP A 565 -17.89 0.88 -27.79
C ASP A 565 -18.62 2.15 -28.24
N ILE A 566 -19.73 1.95 -28.94
CA ILE A 566 -20.57 3.01 -29.52
C ILE A 566 -21.15 3.91 -28.42
N ASP A 567 -21.47 3.34 -27.26
CA ASP A 567 -22.03 4.07 -26.11
C ASP A 567 -20.96 4.97 -25.47
N ASP A 568 -19.72 4.46 -25.31
CA ASP A 568 -18.59 5.29 -24.87
C ASP A 568 -18.34 6.46 -25.82
N MET A 569 -18.40 6.20 -27.13
CA MET A 569 -18.21 7.24 -28.14
C MET A 569 -19.34 8.27 -28.11
N ALA A 570 -20.59 7.85 -27.91
CA ALA A 570 -21.72 8.75 -27.78
C ALA A 570 -21.55 9.67 -26.58
N GLU A 571 -21.19 9.08 -25.44
CA GLU A 571 -20.97 9.83 -24.21
C GLU A 571 -19.89 10.89 -24.34
N ILE A 572 -18.71 10.53 -24.87
CA ILE A 572 -17.59 11.48 -24.94
C ILE A 572 -17.78 12.54 -26.04
N CYS A 573 -18.44 12.20 -27.15
CA CYS A 573 -18.78 13.17 -28.20
C CYS A 573 -19.79 14.20 -27.67
N ASP A 574 -20.83 13.75 -26.96
CA ASP A 574 -21.82 14.62 -26.33
C ASP A 574 -21.16 15.53 -25.28
N ALA A 575 -20.31 14.95 -24.42
CA ALA A 575 -19.65 15.70 -23.35
C ALA A 575 -18.66 16.76 -23.85
N LEU A 576 -18.07 16.56 -25.04
CA LEU A 576 -17.18 17.52 -25.70
C LEU A 576 -17.85 18.31 -26.83
N ASN A 577 -19.19 18.24 -26.92
CA ASN A 577 -20.01 18.94 -27.93
C ASN A 577 -19.47 18.77 -29.37
N THR A 578 -19.07 17.55 -29.71
CA THR A 578 -18.53 17.19 -31.03
C THR A 578 -19.52 16.28 -31.77
N GLU A 579 -19.57 16.40 -33.09
CA GLU A 579 -20.39 15.52 -33.92
C GLU A 579 -20.04 14.05 -33.64
N TYR A 580 -21.07 13.20 -33.52
CA TYR A 580 -20.91 11.77 -33.28
C TYR A 580 -20.07 11.11 -34.38
N ASP A 581 -19.05 10.36 -33.95
CA ASP A 581 -18.18 9.58 -34.82
C ASP A 581 -17.62 8.37 -34.04
N ASP A 582 -17.11 7.35 -34.75
CA ASP A 582 -16.47 6.16 -34.18
C ASP A 582 -15.07 6.45 -33.58
N THR A 583 -14.57 7.65 -33.84
CA THR A 583 -13.29 8.17 -33.41
C THR A 583 -13.42 9.67 -33.13
N LEU A 584 -12.89 10.12 -32.00
CA LEU A 584 -12.82 11.52 -31.58
C LEU A 584 -11.37 11.88 -31.27
N ILE A 585 -10.91 13.01 -31.83
CA ILE A 585 -9.56 13.53 -31.62
C ILE A 585 -9.67 14.84 -30.83
N LEU A 586 -9.23 14.81 -29.57
CA LEU A 586 -9.15 15.98 -28.70
C LEU A 586 -7.70 16.48 -28.68
N LEU A 587 -7.45 17.67 -29.22
CA LEU A 587 -6.10 18.27 -29.29
C LEU A 587 -5.98 19.46 -28.35
N TYR A 588 -4.87 19.52 -27.62
CA TYR A 588 -4.44 20.66 -26.82
C TYR A 588 -3.21 21.29 -27.47
N LYS A 589 -3.23 22.61 -27.62
CA LYS A 589 -2.09 23.37 -28.15
C LYS A 589 -1.28 23.98 -27.01
N ARG A 590 0.04 23.85 -27.11
CA ARG A 590 0.96 24.52 -26.18
C ARG A 590 0.89 26.03 -26.35
N GLY A 591 0.69 26.72 -25.25
CA GLY A 591 0.69 28.18 -25.15
C GLY A 591 2.02 28.73 -24.70
N SER A 592 1.96 29.92 -24.09
CA SER A 592 3.14 30.68 -23.67
C SER A 592 3.94 29.95 -22.60
N PHE A 593 5.26 30.10 -22.69
CA PHE A 593 6.18 29.75 -21.63
C PHE A 593 5.88 30.56 -20.36
N SER A 594 5.90 29.92 -19.20
CA SER A 594 5.70 30.56 -17.89
C SER A 594 7.01 30.57 -17.11
N GLN A 595 7.67 31.74 -17.04
CA GLN A 595 8.90 31.90 -16.26
C GLN A 595 8.65 31.63 -14.78
N VAL A 596 7.56 32.14 -14.21
CA VAL A 596 7.23 31.98 -12.78
C VAL A 596 7.08 30.50 -12.40
N LEU A 597 6.30 29.73 -13.16
CA LEU A 597 6.10 28.29 -12.88
C LEU A 597 7.37 27.47 -13.15
N SER A 598 8.18 27.90 -14.13
CA SER A 598 9.46 27.27 -14.42
C SER A 598 10.48 27.54 -13.32
N ASP A 599 10.50 28.75 -12.74
CA ASP A 599 11.36 29.12 -11.61
C ASP A 599 10.93 28.39 -10.34
N GLU A 600 9.62 28.29 -10.06
CA GLU A 600 9.10 27.48 -8.94
C GLU A 600 9.51 26.01 -9.06
N LYS A 601 9.42 25.41 -10.25
CA LYS A 601 9.88 24.03 -10.49
C LYS A 601 11.40 23.91 -10.51
N SER A 602 12.11 24.95 -10.95
CA SER A 602 13.57 24.99 -10.93
C SER A 602 14.08 25.05 -9.50
N ILE A 603 13.48 25.86 -8.62
CA ILE A 603 13.79 25.91 -7.18
C ILE A 603 13.49 24.58 -6.50
N ILE A 604 12.42 23.88 -6.89
CA ILE A 604 12.13 22.51 -6.43
C ILE A 604 13.19 21.51 -6.95
N SER A 605 13.72 21.69 -8.16
CA SER A 605 14.76 20.83 -8.75
C SER A 605 16.20 21.15 -8.30
N GLU A 606 16.47 22.38 -7.89
CA GLU A 606 17.75 22.86 -7.35
C GLU A 606 17.95 22.49 -5.87
N ASN A 607 16.89 22.05 -5.19
CA ASN A 607 17.01 21.21 -4.00
C ASN A 607 17.56 19.84 -4.43
N ILE A 608 18.88 19.76 -4.56
CA ILE A 608 19.63 18.55 -4.91
C ILE A 608 19.14 17.39 -4.04
N GLU A 609 18.32 16.51 -4.62
CA GLU A 609 17.93 15.23 -4.05
C GLU A 609 19.19 14.36 -3.85
N LYS A 610 19.79 14.44 -2.67
CA LYS A 610 20.72 13.41 -2.21
C LYS A 610 19.89 12.21 -1.72
N THR A 611 19.56 11.31 -2.65
CA THR A 611 18.86 10.06 -2.30
C THR A 611 19.78 8.86 -2.47
N SER A 612 19.97 8.06 -1.42
CA SER A 612 20.77 6.82 -1.41
C SER A 612 20.00 5.58 -1.93
N ILE A 613 18.76 5.78 -2.39
CA ILE A 613 17.79 4.72 -2.65
C ILE A 613 17.62 4.52 -4.17
N ARG A 614 17.91 3.31 -4.66
CA ARG A 614 17.64 2.91 -6.06
C ARG A 614 16.35 2.09 -6.14
N HIS A 615 15.53 2.41 -7.13
CA HIS A 615 14.31 1.69 -7.48
C HIS A 615 14.44 1.10 -8.89
N LYS A 616 14.36 -0.24 -9.01
CA LYS A 616 14.19 -0.94 -10.30
C LYS A 616 12.93 -1.80 -10.21
N SER A 617 11.76 -1.19 -10.38
CA SER A 617 10.53 -1.97 -10.56
C SER A 617 10.57 -2.72 -11.88
N VAL A 618 10.24 -4.02 -11.82
CA VAL A 618 9.93 -4.86 -12.99
C VAL A 618 8.41 -5.06 -13.15
N PHE A 619 7.59 -4.40 -12.33
CA PHE A 619 6.15 -4.34 -12.52
C PHE A 619 5.76 -3.07 -13.28
N ARG A 620 5.24 -3.27 -14.49
CA ARG A 620 4.54 -2.31 -15.34
C ARG A 620 3.06 -2.62 -15.35
#